data_AF-A0A0J1FYP6-F1
#
_entry.id   AF-A0A0J1FYP6-F1
#
_cell.length_a   1.000
_cell.length_b   1.000
_cell.length_c   1.000
_cell.angle_alpha   90.00
_cell.angle_beta   90.00
_cell.angle_gamma   90.00
#
_symmetry.space_group_name_H-M   'P 1'
#
loop_
_entity.id
_entity.type
_entity.pdbx_description
1 polymer ?
#
loop_
_entity_poly.entity_id
_entity_poly.type
_entity_poly.pdbx_seq_one_letter_code
_entity_poly.pdbx_strand_id
1 'polypeptide(L)'
;MIKEWHFVVPFYKDSRIIKHAESKRQDVLNTKNSNRKHYDYIDDNFRIIVKDAEEFRFEITRTIRTSLTDTKLNLAIRKIEMPDWTKCDSEKVSNIERKVKNVYGDYDENKEEDVADINFIVNTYAQAYIKGMEILRILRVSYAEIYEDVYSLEQSYKRQVELKTRMNTNRSLNQQLFNQILDDFEAQLKKACYYFTLDSIFELKTDIIGMWLADCSMQFRK
;
A
#
# COMPACT_ATOMS: atom_id res chain seq x y z
N MET A 1 -33.32 23.43 -12.59
CA MET A 1 -32.33 24.21 -13.35
C MET A 1 -30.99 23.47 -13.36
N ILE A 2 -30.37 23.27 -14.52
CA ILE A 2 -29.07 22.65 -14.73
C ILE A 2 -27.99 23.67 -14.36
N LYS A 3 -27.21 23.36 -13.33
CA LYS A 3 -26.16 24.25 -12.81
C LYS A 3 -24.77 23.90 -13.31
N GLU A 4 -24.54 22.65 -13.64
CA GLU A 4 -23.20 22.18 -13.97
C GLU A 4 -23.22 21.00 -14.93
N TRP A 5 -22.20 20.95 -15.77
CA TRP A 5 -21.79 19.74 -16.49
C TRP A 5 -20.41 19.29 -15.99
N HIS A 6 -20.22 17.99 -15.84
CA HIS A 6 -18.94 17.41 -15.45
C HIS A 6 -18.26 16.86 -16.70
N PHE A 7 -17.12 17.43 -17.07
CA PHE A 7 -16.29 16.96 -18.16
C PHE A 7 -15.24 16.01 -17.61
N VAL A 8 -15.53 14.71 -17.69
CA VAL A 8 -14.69 13.65 -17.10
C VAL A 8 -13.58 13.26 -18.09
N VAL A 9 -12.34 13.33 -17.65
CA VAL A 9 -11.14 12.90 -18.39
C VAL A 9 -10.31 11.94 -17.53
N PRO A 10 -9.45 11.08 -18.08
CA PRO A 10 -8.63 10.21 -17.23
C PRO A 10 -7.61 11.00 -16.39
N PHE A 11 -7.02 12.04 -16.99
CA PHE A 11 -5.97 12.85 -16.41
C PHE A 11 -5.74 14.10 -17.26
N TYR A 12 -5.34 15.22 -16.65
CA TYR A 12 -4.90 16.40 -17.39
C TYR A 12 -3.74 17.15 -16.71
N LYS A 13 -2.76 17.55 -17.52
CA LYS A 13 -1.72 18.54 -17.15
C LYS A 13 -1.74 19.76 -18.08
N ASP A 14 -2.58 19.72 -19.10
CA ASP A 14 -2.59 20.67 -20.19
C ASP A 14 -3.72 21.70 -20.02
N SER A 15 -3.35 22.98 -20.03
CA SER A 15 -4.29 24.10 -19.96
C SER A 15 -5.34 24.09 -21.08
N ARG A 16 -5.10 23.41 -22.21
CA ARG A 16 -6.04 23.28 -23.32
C ARG A 16 -7.36 22.63 -22.92
N ILE A 17 -7.35 21.71 -21.95
CA ILE A 17 -8.56 21.07 -21.44
C ILE A 17 -9.42 22.09 -20.68
N ILE A 18 -8.79 22.92 -19.85
CA ILE A 18 -9.45 24.01 -19.12
C ILE A 18 -10.01 25.04 -20.10
N LYS A 19 -9.23 25.44 -21.12
CA LYS A 19 -9.66 26.37 -22.16
C LYS A 19 -10.85 25.84 -22.95
N HIS A 20 -10.85 24.55 -23.27
CA HIS A 20 -11.97 23.91 -23.95
C HIS A 20 -13.25 23.95 -23.09
N ALA A 21 -13.15 23.60 -21.80
CA ALA A 21 -14.27 23.66 -20.87
C ALA A 21 -14.83 25.09 -20.75
N GLU A 22 -13.96 26.10 -20.66
CA GLU A 22 -14.38 27.50 -20.56
C GLU A 22 -15.01 28.02 -21.85
N SER A 23 -14.43 27.71 -23.01
CA SER A 23 -15.03 28.04 -24.31
C SER A 23 -16.44 27.44 -24.42
N LYS A 24 -16.58 26.17 -24.05
CA LYS A 24 -17.87 25.48 -24.11
C LYS A 24 -18.89 26.04 -23.13
N ARG A 25 -18.46 26.46 -21.93
CA ARG A 25 -19.30 27.14 -20.94
C ARG A 25 -19.86 28.44 -21.51
N GLN A 26 -19.00 29.24 -22.15
CA GLN A 26 -19.40 30.51 -22.76
C GLN A 26 -20.38 30.29 -23.92
N ASP A 27 -20.13 29.29 -24.76
CA ASP A 27 -21.03 28.93 -25.87
C ASP A 27 -22.45 28.57 -25.38
N VAL A 28 -22.54 27.78 -24.31
CA VAL A 28 -23.82 27.38 -23.71
C VAL A 28 -24.58 28.61 -23.18
N LEU A 29 -23.91 29.49 -22.44
CA LEU A 29 -24.52 30.71 -21.90
C LEU A 29 -24.92 31.70 -23.00
N ASN A 30 -24.10 31.86 -24.04
CA ASN A 30 -24.44 32.70 -25.19
C ASN A 30 -25.69 32.17 -25.91
N THR A 31 -25.76 30.85 -26.12
CA THR A 31 -26.92 30.18 -26.74
C THR A 31 -28.18 30.35 -25.89
N LYS A 32 -28.07 30.19 -24.57
CA LYS A 32 -29.15 30.46 -23.62
C LYS A 32 -29.66 31.89 -23.74
N ASN A 33 -28.74 32.86 -23.73
CA ASN A 33 -29.11 34.28 -23.77
C ASN A 33 -29.80 34.68 -25.08
N SER A 34 -29.39 34.09 -26.21
CA SER A 34 -30.04 34.30 -27.50
C SER A 34 -31.42 33.65 -27.62
N ASN A 35 -31.72 32.60 -26.84
CA ASN A 35 -33.02 31.91 -26.89
C ASN A 35 -33.52 31.49 -25.49
N ARG A 36 -33.77 32.47 -24.62
CA ARG A 36 -34.09 32.23 -23.20
C ARG A 36 -35.32 31.36 -22.96
N LYS A 37 -36.35 31.44 -23.82
CA LYS A 37 -37.56 30.61 -23.67
C LYS A 37 -37.29 29.12 -23.90
N HIS A 38 -36.30 28.78 -24.72
CA HIS A 38 -36.00 27.38 -25.05
C HIS A 38 -34.99 26.76 -24.06
N TYR A 39 -34.20 27.58 -23.37
CA TYR A 39 -33.11 27.15 -22.49
C TYR A 39 -33.26 27.69 -21.05
N ASP A 40 -34.48 27.98 -20.61
CA ASP A 40 -34.80 28.46 -19.27
C ASP A 40 -34.39 27.49 -18.15
N TYR A 41 -34.24 26.21 -18.50
CA TYR A 41 -33.75 25.18 -17.60
C TYR A 41 -32.25 25.29 -17.28
N ILE A 42 -31.44 26.10 -17.98
CA ILE A 42 -30.00 26.28 -17.69
C ILE A 42 -29.81 27.42 -16.69
N ASP A 43 -28.95 27.25 -15.69
CA ASP A 43 -28.64 28.30 -14.69
C ASP A 43 -27.80 29.44 -15.30
N ASP A 44 -27.96 30.67 -14.83
CA ASP A 44 -27.13 31.82 -15.26
C ASP A 44 -25.68 31.67 -14.79
N ASN A 45 -25.47 30.98 -13.67
CA ASN A 45 -24.17 30.65 -13.12
C ASN A 45 -23.68 29.27 -13.59
N PHE A 46 -24.12 28.80 -14.76
CA PHE A 46 -23.75 27.49 -15.29
C PHE A 46 -22.22 27.34 -15.40
N ARG A 47 -21.69 26.19 -14.94
CA ARG A 47 -20.26 25.87 -14.95
C ARG A 47 -20.00 24.52 -15.62
N ILE A 48 -18.82 24.40 -16.24
CA ILE A 48 -18.28 23.10 -16.66
C ILE A 48 -17.11 22.79 -15.74
N ILE A 49 -17.22 21.71 -14.98
CA ILE A 49 -16.20 21.25 -14.04
C ILE A 49 -15.43 20.13 -14.73
N VAL A 50 -14.13 20.32 -14.93
CA VAL A 50 -13.25 19.24 -15.39
C VAL A 50 -12.99 18.34 -14.19
N LYS A 51 -13.24 17.04 -14.34
CA LYS A 51 -12.92 16.04 -13.34
C LYS A 51 -11.99 14.99 -13.95
N ASP A 52 -10.98 14.59 -13.19
CA ASP A 52 -10.09 13.48 -13.47
C ASP A 52 -10.34 12.27 -12.56
N ALA A 53 -9.52 11.24 -12.72
CA ALA A 53 -9.66 9.99 -11.97
C ALA A 53 -9.47 10.15 -10.45
N GLU A 54 -8.71 11.14 -9.96
CA GLU A 54 -8.50 11.34 -8.53
C GLU A 54 -9.79 11.76 -7.82
N GLU A 55 -10.66 12.52 -8.49
CA GLU A 55 -11.96 12.91 -7.92
C GLU A 55 -12.96 11.75 -7.83
N PHE A 56 -12.68 10.63 -8.50
CA PHE A 56 -13.46 9.40 -8.42
C PHE A 56 -12.74 8.29 -7.65
N ARG A 57 -11.67 8.61 -6.92
CA ARG A 57 -10.84 7.61 -6.25
C ARG A 57 -11.65 6.75 -5.27
N PHE A 58 -12.65 7.33 -4.60
CA PHE A 58 -13.53 6.59 -3.68
C PHE A 58 -14.39 5.57 -4.45
N GLU A 59 -15.04 5.99 -5.52
CA GLU A 59 -15.89 5.16 -6.38
C GLU A 59 -15.09 4.05 -7.06
N ILE A 60 -13.90 4.38 -7.58
CA ILE A 60 -12.97 3.42 -8.18
C ILE A 60 -12.56 2.38 -7.13
N THR A 61 -12.15 2.82 -5.94
CA THR A 61 -11.75 1.94 -4.84
C THR A 61 -12.89 1.02 -4.43
N ARG A 62 -14.09 1.55 -4.26
CA ARG A 62 -15.28 0.77 -3.89
C ARG A 62 -15.63 -0.24 -4.97
N THR A 63 -15.53 0.13 -6.24
CA THR A 63 -15.79 -0.76 -7.38
C THR A 63 -14.82 -1.94 -7.40
N ILE A 64 -13.53 -1.69 -7.19
CA ILE A 64 -12.51 -2.73 -7.15
C ILE A 64 -12.66 -3.61 -5.91
N ARG A 65 -12.89 -3.02 -4.73
CA ARG A 65 -13.12 -3.77 -3.48
C ARG A 65 -14.36 -4.66 -3.57
N THR A 66 -15.41 -4.26 -4.27
CA THR A 66 -16.65 -5.07 -4.39
C THR A 66 -16.60 -6.13 -5.50
N SER A 67 -15.43 -6.35 -6.12
CA SER A 67 -15.25 -7.30 -7.24
C SER A 67 -16.17 -7.05 -8.43
N LEU A 68 -16.60 -5.81 -8.63
CA LEU A 68 -17.40 -5.46 -9.81
C LEU A 68 -16.55 -5.46 -11.10
N THR A 69 -15.23 -5.64 -10.97
CA THR A 69 -14.28 -5.74 -12.08
C THR A 69 -13.23 -6.82 -11.81
N ASP A 70 -12.66 -7.38 -12.88
CA ASP A 70 -11.50 -8.29 -12.81
C ASP A 70 -10.18 -7.55 -12.55
N THR A 71 -10.23 -6.22 -12.40
CA THR A 71 -9.03 -5.37 -12.22
C THR A 71 -8.55 -5.43 -10.78
N LYS A 72 -7.29 -5.79 -10.60
CA LYS A 72 -6.63 -5.83 -9.29
C LYS A 72 -5.71 -4.62 -9.08
N LEU A 73 -5.67 -4.13 -7.85
CA LEU A 73 -4.80 -3.03 -7.44
C LEU A 73 -3.37 -3.50 -7.31
N ASN A 74 -2.46 -2.70 -7.85
CA ASN A 74 -1.02 -2.89 -7.73
C ASN A 74 -0.42 -1.79 -6.83
N LEU A 75 0.09 -2.18 -5.67
CA LEU A 75 0.74 -1.32 -4.68
C LEU A 75 2.25 -1.17 -4.90
N ALA A 76 2.83 -1.78 -5.93
CA ALA A 76 4.26 -1.83 -6.10
C ALA A 76 4.88 -0.42 -6.21
N ILE A 77 5.47 0.04 -5.12
CA ILE A 77 6.27 1.27 -5.08
C ILE A 77 7.58 0.97 -5.81
N ARG A 78 7.81 1.66 -6.92
CA ARG A 78 9.02 1.50 -7.73
C ARG A 78 10.21 2.16 -7.04
N LYS A 79 11.12 1.31 -6.56
CA LYS A 79 12.51 1.59 -6.13
C LYS A 79 12.68 2.67 -5.06
N ILE A 80 13.08 2.23 -3.86
CA ILE A 80 13.70 3.08 -2.84
C ILE A 80 15.22 2.91 -3.02
N GLU A 81 15.97 4.00 -3.11
CA GLU A 81 17.44 3.94 -3.11
C GLU A 81 17.93 3.31 -1.80
N MET A 82 18.82 2.33 -1.91
CA MET A 82 19.25 1.50 -0.77
C MET A 82 20.29 2.25 0.08
N PRO A 83 19.97 2.58 1.34
CA PRO A 83 20.98 3.05 2.29
C PRO A 83 21.88 1.89 2.72
N ASP A 84 23.15 2.19 3.01
CA ASP A 84 24.07 1.23 3.62
C ASP A 84 23.74 1.07 5.12
N TRP A 85 22.95 0.05 5.45
CA TRP A 85 22.45 -0.19 6.81
C TRP A 85 23.53 -0.57 7.81
N THR A 86 24.70 -1.03 7.36
CA THR A 86 25.85 -1.30 8.24
C THR A 86 26.34 -0.03 8.94
N LYS A 87 25.92 1.15 8.44
CA LYS A 87 26.21 2.48 9.00
C LYS A 87 25.02 3.09 9.75
N CYS A 88 23.91 2.35 9.89
CA CYS A 88 22.68 2.83 10.52
C CYS A 88 22.58 2.32 11.96
N ASP A 89 22.85 3.20 12.92
CA ASP A 89 22.66 2.92 14.36
C ASP A 89 21.17 3.06 14.74
N SER A 90 20.35 2.16 14.21
CA SER A 90 18.92 2.11 14.46
C SER A 90 18.57 0.86 15.25
N GLU A 91 17.91 1.04 16.39
CA GLU A 91 17.34 -0.03 17.20
C GLU A 91 16.50 -1.01 16.35
N LYS A 92 15.83 -0.50 15.31
CA LYS A 92 15.03 -1.31 14.38
C LYS A 92 15.89 -2.27 13.57
N VAL A 93 17.04 -1.82 13.05
CA VAL A 93 17.96 -2.65 12.27
C VAL A 93 18.60 -3.70 13.18
N SER A 94 19.04 -3.31 14.39
CA SER A 94 19.58 -4.26 15.37
C SER A 94 18.55 -5.32 15.78
N ASN A 95 17.27 -4.94 15.91
CA ASN A 95 16.19 -5.88 16.18
C ASN A 95 15.96 -6.87 15.04
N ILE A 96 16.01 -6.40 13.78
CA ILE A 96 15.91 -7.26 12.60
C ILE A 96 17.08 -8.23 12.58
N GLU A 97 18.32 -7.73 12.67
CA GLU A 97 19.54 -8.55 12.64
C GLU A 97 19.53 -9.65 13.69
N ARG A 98 19.27 -9.29 14.95
CA ARG A 98 19.20 -10.25 16.06
C ARG A 98 18.19 -11.37 15.78
N LYS A 99 17.01 -11.03 15.27
CA LYS A 99 15.94 -12.01 15.01
C LYS A 99 16.24 -12.87 13.79
N VAL A 100 16.77 -12.28 12.73
CA VAL A 100 17.20 -12.99 11.53
C VAL A 100 18.26 -14.02 11.90
N LYS A 101 19.28 -13.66 12.70
CA LYS A 101 20.29 -14.60 13.21
C LYS A 101 19.66 -15.77 13.98
N ASN A 102 18.70 -15.49 14.87
CA ASN A 102 17.99 -16.53 15.63
C ASN A 102 17.12 -17.44 14.75
N VAL A 103 16.58 -16.94 13.63
CA VAL A 103 15.82 -17.72 12.65
C VAL A 103 16.75 -18.54 11.75
N TYR A 104 17.89 -17.96 11.36
CA TYR A 104 18.92 -18.62 10.55
C TYR A 104 19.53 -19.81 11.29
N GLY A 105 19.68 -19.72 12.61
CA GLY A 105 20.10 -20.82 13.46
C GLY A 105 21.61 -20.84 13.68
N ASP A 106 22.30 -21.81 13.08
CA ASP A 106 23.73 -22.09 13.28
C ASP A 106 24.66 -21.08 12.58
N TYR A 107 24.35 -19.79 12.73
CA TYR A 107 25.16 -18.67 12.23
C TYR A 107 26.56 -18.69 12.84
N ASP A 108 27.58 -18.71 11.98
CA ASP A 108 28.99 -18.56 12.35
C ASP A 108 29.56 -17.25 11.79
N GLU A 109 29.91 -16.32 12.68
CA GLU A 109 30.48 -15.02 12.31
C GLU A 109 31.84 -15.11 11.58
N ASN A 110 32.51 -16.26 11.66
CA ASN A 110 33.78 -16.51 10.97
C ASN A 110 33.60 -17.07 9.56
N LYS A 111 32.37 -17.46 9.18
CA LYS A 111 32.06 -17.91 7.82
C LYS A 111 31.57 -16.74 6.98
N GLU A 112 32.34 -16.43 5.94
CA GLU A 112 32.02 -15.33 5.04
C GLU A 112 30.65 -15.48 4.35
N GLU A 113 30.25 -16.72 4.04
CA GLU A 113 28.95 -17.05 3.45
C GLU A 113 27.78 -16.72 4.41
N ASP A 114 27.84 -17.21 5.65
CA ASP A 114 26.84 -16.91 6.68
C ASP A 114 26.70 -15.40 6.92
N VAL A 115 27.82 -14.67 6.94
CA VAL A 115 27.83 -13.20 7.09
C VAL A 115 27.17 -12.52 5.90
N ALA A 116 27.49 -12.95 4.67
CA ALA A 116 26.91 -12.40 3.45
C ALA A 116 25.39 -12.64 3.38
N ASP A 117 24.93 -13.84 3.71
CA ASP A 117 23.51 -14.20 3.74
C ASP A 117 22.73 -13.38 4.76
N ILE A 118 23.23 -13.28 6.00
CA ILE A 118 22.59 -12.48 7.04
C ILE A 118 22.49 -11.02 6.60
N ASN A 119 23.55 -10.45 6.05
CA ASN A 119 23.54 -9.06 5.57
C ASN A 119 22.49 -8.84 4.46
N PHE A 120 22.37 -9.77 3.52
CA PHE A 120 21.36 -9.72 2.47
C PHE A 120 19.94 -9.77 3.04
N ILE A 121 19.67 -10.69 3.97
CA ILE A 121 18.35 -10.87 4.56
C ILE A 121 17.96 -9.65 5.42
N VAL A 122 18.90 -9.14 6.24
CA VAL A 122 18.68 -7.95 7.08
C VAL A 122 18.41 -6.72 6.22
N ASN A 123 19.19 -6.51 5.16
CA ASN A 123 18.97 -5.40 4.22
C ASN A 123 17.58 -5.50 3.58
N THR A 124 17.18 -6.70 3.17
CA THR A 124 15.85 -6.96 2.58
C THR A 124 14.73 -6.53 3.54
N TYR A 125 14.76 -6.96 4.80
CA TYR A 125 13.72 -6.60 5.77
C TYR A 125 13.78 -5.15 6.26
N ALA A 126 14.96 -4.54 6.33
CA ALA A 126 15.10 -3.11 6.64
C ALA A 126 14.46 -2.24 5.55
N GLN A 127 14.64 -2.59 4.29
CA GLN A 127 13.97 -1.92 3.17
C GLN A 127 12.46 -2.12 3.24
N ALA A 128 12.03 -3.36 3.46
CA ALA A 128 10.62 -3.72 3.56
C ALA A 128 9.92 -2.95 4.67
N TYR A 129 10.57 -2.74 5.82
CA TYR A 129 10.05 -1.91 6.91
C TYR A 129 9.73 -0.47 6.46
N ILE A 130 10.66 0.19 5.78
CA ILE A 130 10.47 1.59 5.33
C ILE A 130 9.42 1.66 4.22
N LYS A 131 9.49 0.73 3.26
CA LYS A 131 8.51 0.63 2.18
C LYS A 131 7.11 0.41 2.74
N GLY A 132 6.97 -0.50 3.71
CA GLY A 132 5.71 -0.78 4.39
C GLY A 132 5.12 0.43 5.08
N MET A 133 5.93 1.20 5.81
CA MET A 133 5.47 2.44 6.44
C MET A 133 4.94 3.44 5.41
N GLU A 134 5.63 3.59 4.27
CA GLU A 134 5.21 4.52 3.22
C GLU A 134 3.93 4.04 2.51
N ILE A 135 3.82 2.74 2.19
CA ILE A 135 2.60 2.15 1.62
C ILE A 135 1.43 2.38 2.56
N LEU A 136 1.58 2.06 3.85
CA LEU A 136 0.51 2.23 4.83
C LEU A 136 0.12 3.71 5.00
N ARG A 137 1.08 4.64 4.91
CA ARG A 137 0.81 6.08 4.94
C ARG A 137 0.00 6.52 3.72
N ILE A 138 0.38 6.08 2.53
CA ILE A 138 -0.35 6.37 1.28
C ILE A 138 -1.76 5.78 1.35
N LEU A 139 -1.90 4.52 1.77
CA LEU A 139 -3.21 3.89 1.93
C LEU A 139 -4.08 4.65 2.93
N ARG A 140 -3.54 5.07 4.08
CA ARG A 140 -4.31 5.81 5.10
C ARG A 140 -4.86 7.14 4.58
N VAL A 141 -4.06 7.87 3.81
CA VAL A 141 -4.45 9.19 3.27
C VAL A 141 -5.34 9.05 2.05
N SER A 142 -5.03 8.10 1.18
CA SER A 142 -5.63 8.02 -0.15
C SER A 142 -6.76 6.98 -0.25
N TYR A 143 -6.65 5.89 0.49
CA TYR A 143 -7.47 4.71 0.33
C TYR A 143 -7.90 4.15 1.69
N ALA A 144 -8.53 5.00 2.52
CA ALA A 144 -8.81 4.71 3.93
C ALA A 144 -9.50 3.35 4.15
N GLU A 145 -10.46 2.99 3.30
CA GLU A 145 -11.13 1.69 3.36
C GLU A 145 -10.17 0.49 3.16
N ILE A 146 -9.24 0.60 2.21
CA ILE A 146 -8.22 -0.43 1.98
C ILE A 146 -7.22 -0.46 3.14
N TYR A 147 -6.85 0.72 3.66
CA TYR A 147 -5.99 0.81 4.83
C TYR A 147 -6.60 0.10 6.03
N GLU A 148 -7.88 0.31 6.32
CA GLU A 148 -8.57 -0.34 7.43
C GLU A 148 -8.60 -1.87 7.29
N ASP A 149 -8.82 -2.40 6.08
CA ASP A 149 -8.77 -3.84 5.82
C ASP A 149 -7.38 -4.42 6.14
N VAL A 150 -6.31 -3.79 5.62
CA VAL A 150 -4.92 -4.23 5.82
C VAL A 150 -4.52 -4.08 7.29
N TYR A 151 -4.80 -2.93 7.90
CA TYR A 151 -4.45 -2.62 9.29
C TYR A 151 -5.17 -3.53 10.28
N SER A 152 -6.48 -3.77 10.09
CA SER A 152 -7.25 -4.66 10.95
C SER A 152 -6.73 -6.10 10.89
N LEU A 153 -6.38 -6.57 9.70
CA LEU A 153 -5.77 -7.89 9.53
C LEU A 153 -4.39 -7.96 10.20
N GLU A 154 -3.53 -6.98 9.95
CA GLU A 154 -2.19 -6.89 10.53
C GLU A 154 -2.25 -6.92 12.06
N GLN A 155 -3.09 -6.08 12.69
CA GLN A 155 -3.23 -6.04 14.15
C GLN A 155 -3.74 -7.35 14.74
N SER A 156 -4.72 -7.99 14.08
CA SER A 156 -5.26 -9.29 14.51
C SER A 156 -4.19 -10.38 14.45
N TYR A 157 -3.41 -10.40 13.36
CA TYR A 157 -2.40 -11.42 13.13
C TYR A 157 -1.14 -11.20 13.97
N LYS A 158 -0.74 -9.94 14.19
CA LYS A 158 0.39 -9.53 15.03
C LYS A 158 0.34 -10.17 16.41
N ARG A 159 -0.83 -10.18 17.06
CA ARG A 159 -1.02 -10.81 18.38
C ARG A 159 -0.80 -12.32 18.32
N GLN A 160 -1.27 -12.99 17.26
CA GLN A 160 -1.07 -14.42 17.10
C GLN A 160 0.40 -14.77 16.87
N VAL A 161 1.09 -13.98 16.05
CA VAL A 161 2.54 -14.12 15.81
C VAL A 161 3.34 -13.91 17.09
N GLU A 162 3.00 -12.90 17.88
CA GLU A 162 3.66 -12.66 19.16
C GLU A 162 3.51 -13.86 20.12
N LEU A 163 2.31 -14.42 20.22
CA LEU A 163 2.07 -15.62 21.02
C LEU A 163 2.83 -16.84 20.48
N LYS A 164 2.71 -17.14 19.18
CA LYS A 164 3.37 -18.29 18.52
C LYS A 164 4.89 -18.25 18.73
N THR A 165 5.51 -17.08 18.51
CA THR A 165 6.96 -16.93 18.60
C THR A 165 7.47 -16.99 20.04
N ARG A 166 6.77 -16.37 21.01
CA ARG A 166 7.14 -16.44 22.43
C ARG A 166 6.95 -17.82 23.05
N MET A 167 5.94 -18.58 22.60
CA MET A 167 5.66 -19.94 23.08
C MET A 167 6.63 -20.97 22.52
N ASN A 168 7.37 -20.66 21.46
CA ASN A 168 8.38 -21.58 20.95
C ASN A 168 9.53 -21.75 21.95
N THR A 169 9.69 -22.97 22.47
CA THR A 169 10.78 -23.32 23.40
C THR A 169 11.96 -23.97 22.70
N ASN A 170 11.78 -24.48 21.49
CA ASN A 170 12.83 -25.18 20.74
C ASN A 170 13.38 -24.29 19.61
N ARG A 171 14.63 -23.82 19.77
CA ARG A 171 15.30 -22.96 18.79
C ARG A 171 15.48 -23.62 17.42
N SER A 172 15.62 -24.95 17.35
CA SER A 172 15.78 -25.66 16.07
C SER A 172 14.53 -25.56 15.19
N LEU A 173 13.39 -25.15 15.75
CA LEU A 173 12.14 -24.96 15.04
C LEU A 173 11.91 -23.50 14.62
N ASN A 174 12.82 -22.56 14.93
CA ASN A 174 12.63 -21.15 14.63
C ASN A 174 12.42 -20.90 13.12
N GLN A 175 13.22 -21.53 12.26
CA GLN A 175 13.10 -21.40 10.81
C GLN A 175 11.76 -21.93 10.30
N GLN A 176 11.37 -23.12 10.75
CA GLN A 176 10.09 -23.73 10.38
C GLN A 176 8.91 -22.84 10.82
N LEU A 177 8.96 -22.35 12.06
CA LEU A 177 7.92 -21.46 12.59
C LEU A 177 7.84 -20.15 11.82
N PHE A 178 8.99 -19.56 11.47
CA PHE A 178 9.04 -18.33 10.68
C PHE A 178 8.40 -18.53 9.30
N ASN A 179 8.75 -19.61 8.59
CA ASN A 179 8.17 -19.94 7.29
C ASN A 179 6.66 -20.19 7.38
N GLN A 180 6.20 -20.91 8.41
CA GLN A 180 4.77 -21.09 8.66
C GLN A 180 4.04 -19.76 8.88
N ILE A 181 4.64 -18.83 9.61
CA ILE A 181 4.07 -17.48 9.80
C ILE A 181 3.97 -16.75 8.47
N LEU A 182 4.99 -16.83 7.61
CA LEU A 182 4.97 -16.23 6.27
C LEU A 182 3.83 -16.80 5.42
N ASP A 183 3.72 -18.12 5.33
CA ASP A 183 2.75 -18.82 4.50
C ASP A 183 1.31 -18.59 4.98
N ASP A 184 1.10 -18.72 6.29
CA ASP A 184 -0.20 -18.48 6.91
C ASP A 184 -0.63 -17.02 6.68
N PHE A 185 0.27 -16.05 6.90
CA PHE A 185 -0.05 -14.62 6.73
C PHE A 185 -0.32 -14.27 5.26
N GLU A 186 0.43 -14.84 4.34
CA GLU A 186 0.17 -14.71 2.90
C GLU A 186 -1.23 -15.20 2.53
N ALA A 187 -1.62 -16.38 3.04
CA ALA A 187 -2.94 -16.93 2.79
C ALA A 187 -4.06 -16.02 3.34
N GLN A 188 -3.87 -15.44 4.52
CA GLN A 188 -4.84 -14.47 5.08
C GLN A 188 -4.89 -13.18 4.26
N LEU A 189 -3.75 -12.65 3.81
CA LEU A 189 -3.68 -11.48 2.94
C LEU A 189 -4.40 -11.73 1.60
N LYS A 190 -4.15 -12.88 0.96
CA LYS A 190 -4.84 -13.28 -0.29
C LYS A 190 -6.36 -13.35 -0.13
N LYS A 191 -6.82 -13.80 1.05
CA LYS A 191 -8.25 -13.96 1.34
C LYS A 191 -8.92 -12.62 1.67
N ALA A 192 -8.33 -11.84 2.57
CA ALA A 192 -8.92 -10.59 3.05
C ALA A 192 -8.76 -9.44 2.03
N CYS A 193 -7.62 -9.39 1.34
CA CYS A 193 -7.26 -8.34 0.39
C CYS A 193 -7.22 -8.90 -1.04
N TYR A 194 -8.23 -9.68 -1.44
CA TYR A 194 -8.28 -10.37 -2.74
C TYR A 194 -8.17 -9.44 -3.95
N TYR A 195 -8.50 -8.16 -3.75
CA TYR A 195 -8.46 -7.11 -4.76
C TYR A 195 -7.04 -6.64 -5.10
N PHE A 196 -6.01 -7.08 -4.38
CA PHE A 196 -4.61 -6.85 -4.77
C PHE A 196 -4.10 -7.87 -5.78
N THR A 197 -3.11 -7.47 -6.59
CA THR A 197 -2.32 -8.38 -7.41
C THR A 197 -1.48 -9.30 -6.53
N LEU A 198 -1.08 -10.47 -7.04
CA LEU A 198 -0.20 -11.38 -6.30
C LEU A 198 1.13 -10.71 -5.93
N ASP A 199 1.71 -9.92 -6.83
CA ASP A 199 2.94 -9.17 -6.57
C ASP A 199 2.77 -8.22 -5.39
N SER A 200 1.64 -7.50 -5.33
CA SER A 200 1.34 -6.61 -4.21
C SER A 200 1.13 -7.35 -2.90
N ILE A 201 0.55 -8.55 -2.94
CA ILE A 201 0.43 -9.40 -1.75
C ILE A 201 1.81 -9.84 -1.27
N PHE A 202 2.71 -10.27 -2.16
CA PHE A 202 4.06 -10.69 -1.78
C PHE A 202 4.88 -9.54 -1.22
N GLU A 203 4.79 -8.36 -1.82
CA GLU A 203 5.46 -7.16 -1.30
C GLU A 203 4.88 -6.76 0.05
N LEU A 204 3.56 -6.61 0.16
CA LEU A 204 2.91 -6.20 1.41
C LEU A 204 3.16 -7.19 2.55
N LYS A 205 3.20 -8.50 2.25
CA LYS A 205 3.62 -9.53 3.19
C LYS A 205 5.03 -9.24 3.70
N THR A 206 5.98 -9.07 2.80
CA THR A 206 7.39 -8.85 3.15
C THR A 206 7.56 -7.56 3.97
N ASP A 207 6.85 -6.51 3.57
CA ASP A 207 6.84 -5.20 4.22
C ASP A 207 6.32 -5.27 5.67
N ILE A 208 5.16 -5.89 5.89
CA ILE A 208 4.58 -6.07 7.22
C ILE A 208 5.44 -6.98 8.10
N ILE A 209 6.03 -8.04 7.54
CA ILE A 209 6.96 -8.90 8.28
C ILE A 209 8.20 -8.11 8.72
N GLY A 210 8.72 -7.25 7.84
CA GLY A 210 9.79 -6.30 8.18
C GLY A 210 9.41 -5.42 9.37
N MET A 211 8.18 -4.91 9.41
CA MET A 211 7.65 -4.18 10.57
C MET A 211 7.59 -5.03 11.85
N TRP A 212 7.13 -6.28 11.79
CA TRP A 212 7.09 -7.14 12.98
C TRP A 212 8.49 -7.53 13.51
N LEU A 213 9.47 -7.67 12.61
CA LEU A 213 10.87 -7.86 12.95
C LEU A 213 11.46 -6.59 13.57
N ALA A 214 11.18 -5.41 13.03
CA ALA A 214 11.66 -4.12 13.54
C ALA A 214 11.03 -3.73 14.89
N ASP A 215 9.70 -3.88 15.02
CA ASP A 215 8.88 -3.38 16.14
C ASP A 215 8.68 -4.40 17.28
N CYS A 216 9.57 -5.39 17.42
CA CYS A 216 9.54 -6.34 18.55
C CYS A 216 8.33 -7.28 18.67
N SER A 217 7.53 -7.40 17.61
CA SER A 217 6.30 -8.23 17.60
C SER A 217 6.62 -9.73 17.43
N MET A 218 7.71 -10.06 16.73
CA MET A 218 8.27 -11.41 16.71
C MET A 218 9.41 -11.56 17.70
N GLN A 219 9.46 -12.65 18.47
CA GLN A 219 10.59 -12.99 19.33
C GLN A 219 11.02 -14.44 19.11
N PHE A 220 12.23 -14.63 18.57
CA PHE A 220 12.84 -15.96 18.41
C PHE A 220 13.89 -16.17 19.48
N ARG A 221 13.94 -17.37 20.06
CA ARG A 221 14.96 -17.73 21.05
C ARG A 221 16.33 -17.89 20.38
N LYS A 222 17.38 -17.54 21.11
CA LYS A 222 18.79 -17.79 20.75
C LYS A 222 19.14 -19.26 21.01
#